data_AF-A0A2A5MAC3-F1
#
_entry.id   AF-A0A2A5MAC3-F1
#
_cell.length_a   1.000
_cell.length_b   1.000
_cell.length_c   1.000
_cell.angle_alpha   90.00
_cell.angle_beta   90.00
_cell.angle_gamma   90.00
#
_symmetry.space_group_name_H-M   'P 1'
#
loop_
_entity.id
_entity.type
_entity.pdbx_description
1 polymer ?
#
loop_
_entity_poly.entity_id
_entity_poly.type
_entity_poly.pdbx_seq_one_letter_code
_entity_poly.pdbx_strand_id
1 'polypeptide(L)' 'TPQRIRQDNSSYNTYKFTGLPKEAVCNVSLAAIRAAIFPLKTDYLYFVRDKNTGVHIFNTNIDDHNKAINLQKGK' A
#
# COMPACT_ATOMS: atom_id res chain seq x y z
N THR A 1 -11.43 9.11 -0.94
CA THR A 1 -11.12 10.29 -1.78
C THR A 1 -10.05 11.14 -1.09
N PRO A 2 -9.30 12.00 -1.81
CA PRO A 2 -8.28 12.86 -1.22
C PRO A 2 -8.79 13.71 -0.05
N GLN A 3 -10.04 14.17 -0.12
CA GLN A 3 -10.68 14.92 0.96
C GLN A 3 -10.77 14.10 2.26
N ARG A 4 -11.22 12.83 2.19
CA ARG A 4 -11.30 11.96 3.37
C ARG A 4 -9.93 11.78 4.03
N ILE A 5 -8.88 11.51 3.26
CA ILE A 5 -7.52 11.32 3.79
C ILE A 5 -7.05 12.58 4.55
N ARG A 6 -7.33 13.78 4.02
CA ARG A 6 -6.95 15.05 4.64
C ARG A 6 -7.74 15.37 5.91
N GLN A 7 -9.01 14.97 5.98
CA GLN A 7 -9.90 15.36 7.07
C GLN A 7 -9.99 14.31 8.19
N ASP A 8 -9.75 13.04 7.88
CA ASP A 8 -9.77 11.95 8.85
C ASP A 8 -8.64 12.09 9.86
N ASN A 9 -9.00 12.21 11.14
CA ASN A 9 -8.08 12.32 12.28
C ASN A 9 -8.14 11.08 13.19
N SER A 10 -8.80 10.00 12.76
CA SER A 10 -8.82 8.75 13.50
C SER A 10 -7.42 8.13 13.56
N SER A 11 -7.16 7.33 14.61
CA SER A 11 -5.92 6.58 14.78
C SER A 11 -5.68 5.53 13.68
N TYR A 12 -6.67 5.27 12.82
CA TYR A 12 -6.57 4.37 11.67
C TYR A 12 -5.99 5.03 10.42
N ASN A 13 -5.82 6.36 10.40
CA ASN A 13 -5.31 7.07 9.22
C ASN A 13 -3.78 6.96 9.11
N THR A 14 -3.30 5.91 8.46
CA THR A 14 -1.86 5.65 8.20
C THR A 14 -1.22 6.62 7.21
N TYR A 15 -1.96 7.55 6.61
CA TYR A 15 -1.37 8.67 5.86
C TYR A 15 -0.89 9.80 6.77
N LYS A 16 -1.43 9.91 7.99
CA LYS A 16 -1.10 10.97 8.96
C LYS A 16 -0.27 10.47 10.12
N PHE A 17 -0.57 9.28 10.63
CA PHE A 17 0.08 8.71 11.80
C PHE A 17 1.03 7.58 11.36
N THR A 18 2.26 7.62 11.84
CA THR A 18 3.28 6.61 11.55
C THR A 18 3.03 5.34 12.37
N GLY A 19 3.45 4.20 11.82
CA GLY A 19 3.27 2.89 12.45
C GLY A 19 1.93 2.23 12.12
N LEU A 20 1.58 1.22 12.92
CA LEU A 20 0.34 0.45 12.77
C LEU A 20 -0.76 1.04 13.65
N PRO A 21 -2.03 1.00 13.22
CA PRO A 21 -3.17 1.25 14.11
C PRO A 21 -3.13 0.31 15.33
N LYS A 22 -3.68 0.78 16.45
CA LYS A 22 -3.71 0.02 17.72
C LYS A 22 -4.51 -1.29 17.61
N GLU A 23 -5.54 -1.28 16.76
CA GLU A 23 -6.48 -2.39 16.59
C GLU A 23 -6.59 -2.80 15.12
N ALA A 24 -6.98 -4.05 14.88
CA ALA A 24 -7.13 -4.57 13.53
C ALA A 24 -8.31 -3.91 12.80
N VAL A 25 -8.13 -3.64 11.52
CA VAL A 25 -9.17 -2.99 10.68
C VAL A 25 -10.26 -3.98 10.27
N CYS A 26 -9.92 -5.27 10.10
CA CYS A 26 -10.85 -6.28 9.62
C CYS A 26 -10.41 -7.70 10.00
N ASN A 27 -11.29 -8.67 9.72
CA ASN A 27 -10.95 -10.08 9.72
C ASN A 27 -10.10 -10.42 8.49
N VAL A 28 -9.00 -11.14 8.70
CA VAL A 28 -8.03 -11.48 7.65
C VAL A 28 -8.02 -12.98 7.35
N SER A 29 -7.58 -13.34 6.14
CA SER A 29 -7.39 -14.74 5.77
C SER A 29 -6.14 -15.33 6.42
N LEU A 30 -6.09 -16.67 6.52
CA LEU A 30 -4.91 -17.37 7.02
C LEU A 30 -3.66 -17.09 6.17
N ALA A 31 -3.82 -16.90 4.86
CA ALA A 31 -2.73 -16.54 3.96
C ALA A 31 -2.12 -15.16 4.32
N ALA A 32 -2.97 -14.17 4.64
CA ALA A 32 -2.51 -12.85 5.07
C ALA A 32 -1.77 -12.91 6.42
N ILE A 33 -2.25 -13.71 7.37
CA ILE A 33 -1.56 -13.93 8.66
C ILE A 33 -0.17 -14.53 8.43
N ARG A 34 -0.07 -15.55 7.58
CA ARG A 34 1.22 -16.18 7.26
C ARG A 34 2.18 -15.20 6.59
N ALA A 35 1.71 -14.38 5.66
CA ALA A 35 2.54 -13.37 4.99
C ALA A 35 3.05 -12.29 5.96
N ALA A 36 2.25 -11.92 6.96
CA ALA A 36 2.67 -10.97 8.00
C ALA A 36 3.75 -11.54 8.92
N ILE A 37 3.66 -12.83 9.28
CA ILE A 37 4.65 -13.51 10.15
C ILE A 37 5.92 -13.87 9.38
N PHE A 38 5.78 -14.31 8.13
CA PHE A 38 6.87 -14.78 7.27
C PHE A 38 6.91 -13.99 5.96
N PRO A 39 7.29 -12.70 6.01
CA PRO A 39 7.38 -11.88 4.81
C PRO A 39 8.56 -12.33 3.92
N LEU A 40 8.44 -12.11 2.62
CA LEU A 40 9.57 -12.25 1.71
C LEU A 40 10.60 -11.14 1.99
N LYS A 41 11.89 -11.51 2.04
CA LYS A 41 12.97 -10.52 2.19
C LYS A 41 13.17 -9.80 0.87
N THR A 42 12.85 -8.51 0.83
CA THR A 42 12.98 -7.65 -0.35
C THR A 42 13.28 -6.21 0.08
N ASP A 43 13.84 -5.41 -0.82
CA ASP A 43 14.09 -3.98 -0.60
C ASP A 43 12.95 -3.09 -1.13
N TYR A 44 11.79 -3.69 -1.48
CA TYR A 44 10.67 -2.94 -2.02
C TYR A 44 9.99 -2.09 -0.95
N LEU A 45 9.77 -0.81 -1.28
CA LEU A 45 9.09 0.16 -0.41
C LEU A 45 7.77 0.65 -1.01
N TYR A 46 7.61 0.54 -2.33
CA TYR A 46 6.46 1.07 -3.05
C TYR A 46 5.85 0.00 -3.95
N PHE A 47 4.53 0.06 -4.12
CA PHE A 47 3.83 -0.76 -5.09
C PHE A 47 2.66 0.00 -5.72
N VAL A 48 2.37 -0.30 -6.98
CA VAL A 48 1.21 0.23 -7.70
C VAL A 48 0.59 -0.88 -8.54
N ARG A 49 -0.74 -0.93 -8.61
CA ARG A 49 -1.44 -1.91 -9.44
C ARG A 49 -1.31 -1.53 -10.92
N ASP A 50 -0.85 -2.47 -11.73
CA ASP A 50 -0.93 -2.38 -13.20
C ASP A 50 -2.38 -2.63 -13.63
N LYS A 51 -2.96 -1.66 -14.32
CA LYS A 51 -4.37 -1.71 -14.71
C LYS A 51 -4.64 -2.69 -15.86
N ASN A 52 -3.65 -2.97 -16.70
CA ASN A 52 -3.82 -3.84 -17.86
C ASN A 52 -3.77 -5.32 -17.46
N THR A 53 -2.81 -5.67 -16.62
CA THR A 53 -2.54 -7.06 -16.21
C THR A 53 -3.24 -7.42 -14.89
N GLY A 54 -3.61 -6.42 -14.09
CA GLY A 54 -4.21 -6.61 -12.77
C GLY A 54 -3.23 -6.97 -11.66
N VAL A 55 -1.94 -7.16 -11.97
CA VAL A 55 -0.88 -7.47 -11.00
C VAL A 55 -0.28 -6.20 -10.39
N HIS A 56 0.58 -6.33 -9.37
CA HIS A 56 1.29 -5.21 -8.75
C HIS A 56 2.70 -5.07 -9.30
N ILE A 57 3.11 -3.83 -9.58
CA ILE A 57 4.47 -3.43 -9.86
C ILE A 57 5.10 -2.97 -8.55
N PHE A 58 6.29 -3.47 -8.22
CA PHE A 58 7.03 -3.16 -6.98
C PHE A 58 8.28 -2.33 -7.29
N ASN A 59 8.58 -1.33 -6.46
CA ASN A 59 9.73 -0.44 -6.61
C ASN A 59 10.43 -0.22 -5.27
N THR A 60 11.75 -0.03 -5.32
CA THR A 60 12.61 0.23 -4.15
C THR A 60 12.76 1.73 -3.84
N ASN A 61 12.43 2.60 -4.80
CA ASN A 61 12.58 4.05 -4.69
C ASN A 61 11.34 4.80 -5.25
N ILE A 62 11.21 6.05 -4.84
CA ILE A 62 10.06 6.91 -5.17
C ILE A 62 10.02 7.33 -6.65
N ASP A 63 11.17 7.49 -7.30
CA ASP A 63 11.24 7.96 -8.68
C ASP A 63 10.66 6.91 -9.64
N ASP A 64 11.04 5.65 -9.46
CA ASP A 64 10.53 4.55 -10.25
C ASP A 64 9.05 4.27 -9.94
N HIS A 65 8.64 4.43 -8.68
CA HIS A 65 7.22 4.36 -8.33
C HIS A 65 6.40 5.43 -9.05
N ASN A 66 6.88 6.67 -9.10
CA ASN A 66 6.21 7.77 -9.80
C ASN A 66 6.16 7.56 -11.31
N LYS A 67 7.24 7.02 -11.92
CA LYS A 67 7.23 6.60 -13.33
C LYS A 67 6.16 5.54 -13.56
N ALA A 68 6.12 4.50 -12.71
CA ALA A 68 5.12 3.44 -12.79
C ALA A 68 3.69 4.01 -12.68
N ILE A 69 3.42 4.87 -11.70
CA ILE A 69 2.12 5.56 -11.57
C ILE A 69 1.75 6.31 -12.85
N ASN A 70 2.68 7.09 -13.42
CA ASN A 70 2.41 7.88 -14.62
C ASN A 70 2.06 7.00 -15.82
N LEU A 71 2.69 5.84 -15.95
CA LEU A 71 2.35 4.84 -16.97
C LEU A 71 0.97 4.20 -16.76
N GLN A 72 0.41 4.25 -15.55
CA GLN A 72 -0.95 3.77 -15.23
C GLN A 72 -2.01 4.87 -15.33
N LYS A 73 -1.64 6.15 -15.49
CA LYS A 73 -2.59 7.25 -15.68
C LYS A 73 -3.15 7.20 -17.11
N GLY A 74 -4.47 7.21 -17.25
CA GLY A 74 -5.15 7.21 -18.56
C GLY A 74 -5.38 5.83 -19.18
N LYS A 75 -4.87 4.76 -18.55
CA LYS A 75 -5.32 3.38 -18.76
C LYS A 75 -6.50 3.07 -17.84
#